data_AF-Q211H4-F1
#
_entry.id   AF-Q211H4-F1
#
_cell.length_a   1.000
_cell.length_b   1.000
_cell.length_c   1.000
_cell.angle_alpha   90.00
_cell.angle_beta   90.00
_cell.angle_gamma   90.00
#
_symmetry.space_group_name_H-M   'P 1'
#
loop_
_entity.id
_entity.type
_entity.pdbx_description
1 polymer ?
#
loop_
_entity_poly.entity_id
_entity_poly.type
_entity_poly.pdbx_seq_one_letter_code
_entity_poly.pdbx_strand_id
1 'polypeptide(L)'
;MPDDFITLYRPDVFERFRGDGFTEPADAKQWFASCIAFQYDDIAKRHLCELRISPTRLEEARLLWKRDTGRIDILGDTIPDHFKQAGFLAYWLRRRMVVGWWQRNLVDHASEEQDKFLLSVNEVCAFFVGLRLCVYFEMKSQIDENDHIGHALQDINLGSDLKFDVATLLKHKNVSPHALYLIYRTLFYDLSKPPRKATVLSLVR
;
A
#
# COMPACT_ATOMS: atom_id res chain seq x y z
N MET A 1 -4.02 15.83 -20.76
CA MET A 1 -4.90 14.85 -20.09
C MET A 1 -5.76 15.64 -19.12
N PRO A 2 -7.07 15.38 -19.01
CA PRO A 2 -7.86 15.96 -17.92
C PRO A 2 -7.19 15.57 -16.59
N ASP A 3 -7.26 16.44 -15.57
CA ASP A 3 -6.63 16.33 -14.26
C ASP A 3 -7.03 15.03 -13.52
N ASP A 4 -6.48 13.91 -13.98
CA ASP A 4 -6.72 12.59 -13.42
C ASP A 4 -5.93 12.56 -12.10
N PHE A 5 -6.61 12.97 -11.03
CA PHE A 5 -6.03 13.17 -9.71
C PHE A 5 -5.19 11.95 -9.32
N ILE A 6 -3.89 12.16 -9.11
CA ILE A 6 -2.92 11.10 -8.81
C ILE A 6 -3.16 10.64 -7.37
N THR A 7 -3.90 9.56 -7.19
CA THR A 7 -4.28 9.06 -5.87
C THR A 7 -4.42 7.54 -5.82
N LEU A 8 -4.22 6.96 -4.63
CA LEU A 8 -4.50 5.55 -4.35
C LEU A 8 -6.00 5.25 -4.25
N TYR A 9 -6.81 6.29 -4.08
CA TYR A 9 -8.21 6.18 -3.71
C TYR A 9 -9.10 6.07 -4.95
N ARG A 10 -8.89 5.03 -5.75
CA ARG A 10 -9.64 4.77 -6.99
C ARG A 10 -10.05 3.31 -7.12
N PRO A 11 -11.22 3.02 -7.71
CA PRO A 11 -11.66 1.63 -7.90
C PRO A 11 -10.73 0.83 -8.82
N ASP A 12 -10.08 1.51 -9.77
CA ASP A 12 -9.20 0.97 -10.82
C ASP A 12 -7.70 1.12 -10.52
N VAL A 13 -7.34 1.41 -9.26
CA VAL A 13 -5.94 1.72 -8.87
C VAL A 13 -4.97 0.58 -9.23
N PHE A 14 -5.38 -0.67 -9.03
CA PHE A 14 -4.51 -1.82 -9.29
C PHE A 14 -4.34 -2.08 -10.79
N GLU A 15 -5.42 -1.96 -11.57
CA GLU A 15 -5.44 -2.02 -13.03
C GLU A 15 -4.47 -0.98 -13.60
N ARG A 16 -4.58 0.26 -13.13
CA ARG A 16 -3.67 1.35 -13.52
C ARG A 16 -2.22 1.10 -13.13
N PHE A 17 -1.96 0.51 -11.96
CA PHE A 17 -0.60 0.11 -11.56
C PHE A 17 0.00 -0.96 -12.48
N ARG A 18 -0.83 -1.89 -12.99
CA ARG A 18 -0.38 -2.86 -14.01
C ARG A 18 -0.13 -2.19 -15.37
N GLY A 19 -0.76 -1.04 -15.59
CA GLY A 19 -0.72 -0.27 -16.84
C GLY A 19 -1.95 -0.44 -17.70
N ASP A 20 -3.02 -1.03 -17.16
CA ASP A 20 -4.30 -1.14 -17.83
C ASP A 20 -4.94 0.25 -17.90
N GLY A 21 -5.56 0.60 -19.02
CA GLY A 21 -6.17 1.92 -19.24
C GLY A 21 -5.22 3.04 -19.68
N PHE A 22 -3.92 2.76 -19.83
CA PHE A 22 -2.97 3.68 -20.46
C PHE A 22 -2.66 3.27 -21.90
N THR A 23 -2.52 4.25 -22.79
CA THR A 23 -2.08 4.02 -24.18
C THR A 23 -0.58 3.76 -24.25
N GLU A 24 0.20 4.51 -23.48
CA GLU A 24 1.66 4.41 -23.46
C GLU A 24 2.17 3.76 -22.16
N PRO A 25 3.06 2.76 -22.22
CA PRO A 25 3.64 2.15 -21.02
C PRO A 25 4.37 3.15 -20.10
N ALA A 26 4.91 4.23 -20.68
CA ALA A 26 5.57 5.29 -19.95
C ALA A 26 4.62 6.03 -19.00
N ASP A 27 3.37 6.24 -19.43
CA ASP A 27 2.35 6.93 -18.64
C ASP A 27 1.96 6.09 -17.40
N ALA A 28 1.80 4.78 -17.57
CA ALA A 28 1.53 3.86 -16.47
C ALA A 28 2.66 3.87 -15.42
N LYS A 29 3.91 3.85 -15.89
CA LYS A 29 5.10 3.95 -15.03
C LYS A 29 5.12 5.27 -14.27
N GLN A 30 4.91 6.38 -14.96
CA GLN A 30 4.90 7.71 -14.35
C GLN A 30 3.75 7.88 -13.34
N TRP A 31 2.57 7.37 -13.67
CA TRP A 31 1.41 7.42 -12.80
C TRP A 31 1.61 6.61 -11.52
N PHE A 32 2.08 5.36 -11.65
CA PHE A 32 2.47 4.54 -10.50
C PHE A 32 3.51 5.26 -9.63
N ALA A 33 4.58 5.78 -10.26
CA ALA A 33 5.66 6.43 -9.54
C ALA A 33 5.18 7.66 -8.77
N SER A 34 4.36 8.50 -9.40
CA SER A 34 3.80 9.70 -8.79
C SER A 34 2.85 9.37 -7.65
N CYS A 35 2.02 8.34 -7.83
CA CYS A 35 1.07 7.90 -6.81
C CYS A 35 1.76 7.37 -5.56
N ILE A 36 2.75 6.48 -5.72
CA ILE A 36 3.52 5.97 -4.57
C ILE A 36 4.36 7.08 -3.93
N ALA A 37 4.96 7.98 -4.73
CA ALA A 37 5.76 9.07 -4.21
C ALA A 37 4.95 10.05 -3.36
N PHE A 38 3.76 10.42 -3.83
CA PHE A 38 2.83 11.24 -3.07
C PHE A 38 2.50 10.63 -1.70
N GLN A 39 2.29 9.32 -1.65
CA GLN A 39 1.92 8.63 -0.41
C GLN A 39 3.09 8.53 0.57
N TYR A 40 4.28 8.22 0.07
CA TYR A 40 5.50 8.20 0.87
C TYR A 40 5.82 9.58 1.44
N ASP A 41 5.68 10.62 0.63
CA ASP A 41 5.86 12.02 1.05
C ASP A 41 4.85 12.43 2.12
N ASP A 42 3.56 12.12 1.93
CA ASP A 42 2.53 12.37 2.96
C ASP A 42 2.83 11.65 4.28
N ILE A 43 3.26 10.39 4.22
CA ILE A 43 3.66 9.62 5.42
C ILE A 43 4.87 10.28 6.09
N ALA A 44 5.90 10.64 5.33
CA ALA A 44 7.11 11.27 5.87
C ALA A 44 6.82 12.63 6.51
N LYS A 45 5.97 13.45 5.89
CA LYS A 45 5.55 14.76 6.41
C LYS A 45 4.85 14.66 7.76
N ARG A 46 4.06 13.62 8.00
CA ARG A 46 3.42 13.36 9.30
C ARG A 46 4.44 13.05 10.40
N HIS A 47 5.57 12.49 10.01
CA HIS A 47 6.71 12.27 10.89
C HIS A 47 7.73 13.42 10.80
N LEU A 48 7.36 14.58 10.23
CA LEU A 48 8.25 15.74 10.05
C LEU A 48 9.63 15.35 9.45
N CYS A 49 9.60 14.45 8.49
CA CYS A 49 10.78 13.94 7.80
C CYS A 49 10.66 14.23 6.30
N GLU A 50 11.81 14.26 5.65
CA GLU A 50 11.93 14.35 4.19
C GLU A 50 12.52 13.05 3.65
N LEU A 51 12.12 12.69 2.44
CA LEU A 51 12.65 11.52 1.76
C LEU A 51 12.83 11.75 0.26
N ARG A 52 13.68 10.93 -0.35
CA ARG A 52 13.86 10.84 -1.80
C ARG A 52 13.69 9.40 -2.25
N ILE A 53 12.81 9.23 -3.22
CA ILE A 53 12.50 7.91 -3.79
C ILE A 53 13.34 7.69 -5.03
N SER A 54 13.90 6.49 -5.16
CA SER A 54 14.59 6.04 -6.36
C SER A 54 13.56 5.59 -7.41
N PRO A 55 13.43 6.30 -8.54
CA PRO A 55 12.47 5.92 -9.59
C PRO A 55 12.77 4.54 -10.18
N THR A 56 14.06 4.18 -10.26
CA THR A 56 14.51 2.87 -10.73
C THR A 56 14.04 1.75 -9.80
N ARG A 57 14.28 1.88 -8.48
CA ARG A 57 13.83 0.88 -7.50
C ARG A 57 12.31 0.76 -7.45
N LEU A 58 11.62 1.88 -7.62
CA LEU A 58 10.17 1.93 -7.64
C LEU A 58 9.59 1.17 -8.85
N GLU A 59 10.17 1.37 -10.04
CA GLU A 59 9.77 0.61 -11.23
C GLU A 59 10.09 -0.88 -11.10
N GLU A 60 11.26 -1.23 -10.56
CA GLU A 60 11.59 -2.63 -10.27
C GLU A 60 10.55 -3.28 -9.34
N ALA A 61 10.11 -2.58 -8.29
CA ALA A 61 9.07 -3.05 -7.38
C ALA A 61 7.74 -3.26 -8.11
N ARG A 62 7.34 -2.34 -8.98
CA ARG A 62 6.12 -2.44 -9.80
C ARG A 62 6.13 -3.66 -10.70
N LEU A 63 7.23 -3.90 -11.42
CA LEU A 63 7.34 -5.02 -12.36
C LEU A 63 7.31 -6.36 -11.62
N LEU A 64 7.97 -6.47 -10.47
CA LEU A 64 7.96 -7.68 -9.65
C LEU A 64 6.58 -7.93 -9.05
N TRP A 65 5.92 -6.89 -8.56
CA TRP A 65 4.53 -6.96 -8.09
C TRP A 65 3.57 -7.38 -9.19
N LYS A 66 3.64 -6.77 -10.38
CA LYS A 66 2.81 -7.12 -11.55
C LYS A 66 3.00 -8.58 -11.94
N ARG A 67 4.25 -9.04 -12.01
CA ARG A 67 4.58 -10.43 -12.34
C ARG A 67 3.98 -11.40 -11.32
N ASP A 68 4.13 -11.11 -10.03
CA ASP A 68 3.68 -12.03 -8.99
C ASP A 68 2.17 -12.06 -8.88
N THR A 69 1.51 -10.90 -8.93
CA THR A 69 0.03 -10.81 -8.90
C THR A 69 -0.62 -11.46 -10.12
N GLY A 70 0.00 -11.37 -11.30
CA GLY A 70 -0.45 -12.07 -12.51
C GLY A 70 -0.25 -13.58 -12.50
N ARG A 71 0.48 -14.14 -11.52
CA ARG A 71 0.71 -15.59 -11.36
C ARG A 71 -0.08 -16.21 -10.22
N ILE A 72 -0.82 -15.41 -9.45
CA ILE A 72 -1.58 -15.93 -8.32
C ILE A 72 -2.79 -16.67 -8.89
N ASP A 73 -2.67 -17.99 -8.95
CA ASP A 73 -3.81 -18.87 -9.16
C ASP A 73 -4.61 -18.94 -7.84
N ILE A 74 -5.87 -18.49 -7.89
CA ILE A 74 -6.77 -18.56 -6.74
C ILE A 74 -7.88 -19.52 -7.13
N LEU A 75 -8.02 -20.60 -6.36
CA LEU A 75 -9.05 -21.63 -6.46
C LEU A 75 -10.43 -21.07 -6.89
N GLY A 76 -10.67 -20.96 -8.19
CA GLY A 76 -11.95 -20.53 -8.79
C GLY A 76 -12.12 -19.03 -9.11
N ASP A 77 -11.21 -18.14 -8.74
CA ASP A 77 -11.27 -16.70 -9.03
C ASP A 77 -10.03 -16.21 -9.78
N THR A 78 -10.21 -15.51 -10.90
CA THR A 78 -9.11 -15.06 -11.75
C THR A 78 -8.42 -13.78 -11.26
N ILE A 79 -9.02 -13.07 -10.30
CA ILE A 79 -8.54 -11.76 -9.84
C ILE A 79 -8.19 -11.82 -8.35
N PRO A 80 -6.92 -11.52 -7.97
CA PRO A 80 -6.54 -11.44 -6.58
C PRO A 80 -7.34 -10.39 -5.81
N ASP A 81 -7.80 -10.75 -4.60
CA ASP A 81 -8.45 -9.77 -3.72
C ASP A 81 -7.52 -8.59 -3.37
N HIS A 82 -8.09 -7.47 -2.97
CA HIS A 82 -7.34 -6.24 -2.71
C HIS A 82 -6.32 -6.39 -1.57
N PHE A 83 -6.57 -7.23 -0.56
CA PHE A 83 -5.60 -7.50 0.52
C PHE A 83 -4.35 -8.18 -0.02
N LYS A 84 -4.54 -9.13 -0.94
CA LYS A 84 -3.45 -9.86 -1.58
C LYS A 84 -2.65 -8.94 -2.48
N GLN A 85 -3.33 -8.13 -3.29
CA GLN A 85 -2.68 -7.15 -4.16
C GLN A 85 -1.87 -6.11 -3.37
N ALA A 86 -2.46 -5.54 -2.31
CA ALA A 86 -1.81 -4.58 -1.42
C ALA A 86 -0.66 -5.22 -0.62
N GLY A 87 -0.85 -6.43 -0.10
CA GLY A 87 0.17 -7.23 0.60
C GLY A 87 1.41 -7.46 -0.24
N PHE A 88 1.23 -7.89 -1.48
CA PHE A 88 2.32 -8.12 -2.42
C PHE A 88 2.98 -6.81 -2.86
N LEU A 89 2.21 -5.72 -3.00
CA LEU A 89 2.76 -4.41 -3.34
C LEU A 89 3.67 -3.90 -2.22
N ALA A 90 3.17 -3.86 -0.98
CA ALA A 90 3.92 -3.47 0.19
C ALA A 90 5.19 -4.32 0.37
N TYR A 91 5.10 -5.64 0.10
CA TYR A 91 6.25 -6.53 0.12
C TYR A 91 7.36 -6.08 -0.83
N TRP A 92 7.01 -5.78 -2.09
CA TRP A 92 7.99 -5.41 -3.11
C TRP A 92 8.53 -4.00 -2.93
N LEU A 93 7.69 -3.03 -2.55
CA LEU A 93 8.12 -1.69 -2.17
C LEU A 93 9.16 -1.73 -1.05
N ARG A 94 8.88 -2.52 0.00
CA ARG A 94 9.85 -2.78 1.07
C ARG A 94 11.13 -3.42 0.53
N ARG A 95 11.01 -4.54 -0.18
CA ARG A 95 12.15 -5.38 -0.59
C ARG A 95 13.10 -4.69 -1.57
N ARG A 96 12.61 -3.76 -2.40
CA ARG A 96 13.46 -2.99 -3.32
C ARG A 96 14.08 -1.73 -2.71
N MET A 97 13.77 -1.41 -1.45
CA MET A 97 14.24 -0.21 -0.77
C MET A 97 14.06 1.04 -1.65
N VAL A 98 12.80 1.39 -1.90
CA VAL A 98 12.48 2.49 -2.82
C VAL A 98 12.94 3.84 -2.28
N VAL A 99 13.08 3.98 -0.97
CA VAL A 99 13.65 5.19 -0.34
C VAL A 99 15.18 5.13 -0.41
N GLY A 100 15.77 6.03 -1.21
CA GLY A 100 17.23 6.10 -1.39
C GLY A 100 17.92 7.05 -0.42
N TRP A 101 17.18 8.00 0.15
CA TRP A 101 17.70 8.99 1.09
C TRP A 101 16.56 9.54 1.94
N TRP A 102 16.83 9.88 3.19
CA TRP A 102 15.87 10.46 4.12
C TRP A 102 16.57 11.28 5.21
N GLN A 103 15.88 12.28 5.76
CA GLN A 103 16.38 13.11 6.86
C GLN A 103 15.24 13.68 7.72
N ARG A 104 15.59 14.18 8.92
CA ARG A 104 14.68 15.02 9.72
C ARG A 104 14.45 16.35 9.01
N ASN A 105 13.24 16.88 9.12
CA ASN A 105 13.01 18.29 8.85
C ASN A 105 13.53 19.08 10.06
N LEU A 106 14.46 20.01 9.84
CA LEU A 106 15.27 20.66 10.89
C LEU A 106 14.51 21.68 11.76
N VAL A 107 13.18 21.69 11.71
CA VAL A 107 12.35 22.76 12.25
C VAL A 107 12.10 22.60 13.75
N ASP A 108 12.18 21.38 14.31
CA ASP A 108 11.84 21.11 15.71
C ASP A 108 12.80 20.12 16.41
N HIS A 109 12.71 20.05 17.74
CA HIS A 109 13.40 19.05 18.56
C HIS A 109 13.07 17.63 18.09
N ALA A 110 14.10 16.78 17.98
CA ALA A 110 13.94 15.39 17.59
C ALA A 110 13.03 14.66 18.59
N SER A 111 11.93 14.07 18.10
CA SER A 111 11.04 13.23 18.90
C SER A 111 11.45 11.75 18.81
N GLU A 112 11.12 10.97 19.84
CA GLU A 112 11.35 9.52 19.83
C GLU A 112 10.62 8.83 18.66
N GLU A 113 9.44 9.34 18.29
CA GLU A 113 8.66 8.82 17.16
C GLU A 113 9.35 9.06 15.82
N GLN A 114 9.96 10.24 15.63
CA GLN A 114 10.77 10.54 14.45
C GLN A 114 11.96 9.59 14.35
N ASP A 115 12.63 9.32 15.47
CA ASP A 115 13.79 8.43 15.49
C ASP A 115 13.42 7.01 15.13
N LYS A 116 12.31 6.50 15.68
CA LYS A 116 11.76 5.19 15.30
C LYS A 116 11.38 5.14 13.82
N PHE A 117 10.79 6.21 13.28
CA PHE A 117 10.48 6.31 11.85
C PHE A 117 11.74 6.27 10.99
N LEU A 118 12.75 7.09 11.30
CA LEU A 118 14.01 7.20 10.54
C LEU A 118 14.81 5.89 10.51
N LEU A 119 14.65 5.05 11.54
CA LEU A 119 15.26 3.73 11.56
C LEU A 119 14.63 2.77 10.55
N SER A 120 13.36 2.96 10.16
CA SER A 120 12.63 2.01 9.31
C SER A 120 11.73 2.70 8.28
N VAL A 121 12.18 3.83 7.72
CA VAL A 121 11.38 4.71 6.83
C VAL A 121 10.72 3.92 5.71
N ASN A 122 11.52 3.11 5.01
CA ASN A 122 11.05 2.36 3.86
C ASN A 122 10.00 1.30 4.25
N GLU A 123 10.20 0.60 5.37
CA GLU A 123 9.28 -0.42 5.87
C GLU A 123 7.97 0.20 6.33
N VAL A 124 8.03 1.31 7.08
CA VAL A 124 6.85 2.06 7.54
C VAL A 124 6.05 2.55 6.35
N CYS A 125 6.69 3.25 5.40
CA CYS A 125 6.00 3.78 4.23
C CYS A 125 5.37 2.66 3.37
N ALA A 126 6.11 1.57 3.12
CA ALA A 126 5.59 0.43 2.35
C ALA A 126 4.37 -0.20 3.03
N PHE A 127 4.44 -0.38 4.36
CA PHE A 127 3.33 -0.93 5.14
C PHE A 127 2.08 -0.03 5.08
N PHE A 128 2.25 1.27 5.25
CA PHE A 128 1.14 2.22 5.23
C PHE A 128 0.50 2.37 3.85
N VAL A 129 1.28 2.29 2.76
CA VAL A 129 0.71 2.27 1.40
C VAL A 129 -0.22 1.07 1.22
N GLY A 130 0.22 -0.13 1.59
CA GLY A 130 -0.63 -1.32 1.52
C GLY A 130 -1.85 -1.22 2.43
N LEU A 131 -1.69 -0.67 3.64
CA LEU A 131 -2.78 -0.46 4.58
C LEU A 131 -3.83 0.50 4.02
N ARG A 132 -3.42 1.66 3.49
CA ARG A 132 -4.31 2.67 2.90
C ARG A 132 -5.13 2.11 1.75
N LEU A 133 -4.52 1.30 0.89
CA LEU A 133 -5.24 0.57 -0.16
C LEU A 133 -6.30 -0.36 0.44
N CYS A 134 -5.96 -1.13 1.48
CA CYS A 134 -6.93 -2.01 2.13
C CYS A 134 -8.09 -1.23 2.76
N VAL A 135 -7.80 -0.14 3.50
CA VAL A 135 -8.85 0.71 4.09
C VAL A 135 -9.76 1.28 3.00
N TYR A 136 -9.19 1.79 1.90
CA TYR A 136 -9.99 2.29 0.79
C TYR A 136 -10.97 1.24 0.28
N PHE A 137 -10.52 0.02 -0.03
CA PHE A 137 -11.39 -1.01 -0.59
C PHE A 137 -12.43 -1.57 0.39
N GLU A 138 -12.14 -1.58 1.69
CA GLU A 138 -13.10 -2.02 2.72
C GLU A 138 -14.09 -0.92 3.12
N MET A 139 -13.72 0.36 2.98
CA MET A 139 -14.57 1.49 3.36
C MET A 139 -15.26 2.17 2.18
N LYS A 140 -14.87 1.92 0.92
CA LYS A 140 -15.42 2.62 -0.25
C LYS A 140 -16.95 2.59 -0.39
N SER A 141 -17.65 1.60 0.19
CA SER A 141 -19.12 1.55 0.17
C SER A 141 -19.78 2.44 1.22
N GLN A 142 -19.01 2.93 2.19
CA GLN A 142 -19.45 3.83 3.26
C GLN A 142 -19.04 5.28 2.98
N ILE A 143 -18.21 5.50 1.96
CA ILE A 143 -17.77 6.83 1.56
C ILE A 143 -18.78 7.35 0.55
N ASP A 144 -19.56 8.36 0.93
CA ASP A 144 -20.41 9.10 0.00
C ASP A 144 -19.54 9.73 -1.11
N GLU A 145 -20.03 9.72 -2.35
CA GLU A 145 -19.29 10.18 -3.55
C GLU A 145 -18.77 11.63 -3.45
N ASN A 146 -19.31 12.43 -2.51
CA ASN A 146 -18.96 13.83 -2.29
C ASN A 146 -17.99 14.09 -1.14
N ASP A 147 -17.72 13.10 -0.29
CA ASP A 147 -16.89 13.32 0.89
C ASP A 147 -15.42 13.00 0.62
N HIS A 148 -14.54 13.80 1.21
CA HIS A 148 -13.12 13.80 0.90
C HIS A 148 -12.48 12.51 1.41
N ILE A 149 -12.50 11.45 0.60
CA ILE A 149 -11.86 10.13 0.82
C ILE A 149 -10.43 10.31 1.36
N GLY A 150 -9.75 11.37 0.88
CA GLY A 150 -8.44 11.78 1.37
C GLY A 150 -8.38 11.96 2.88
N HIS A 151 -9.30 12.71 3.50
CA HIS A 151 -9.25 13.04 4.92
C HIS A 151 -9.63 11.87 5.83
N ALA A 152 -10.68 11.12 5.51
CA ALA A 152 -11.08 9.96 6.33
C ALA A 152 -10.01 8.85 6.35
N LEU A 153 -9.32 8.63 5.22
CA LEU A 153 -8.23 7.64 5.13
C LEU A 153 -6.89 8.17 5.62
N GLN A 154 -6.76 9.50 5.76
CA GLN A 154 -5.61 10.15 6.35
C GLN A 154 -5.57 9.94 7.88
N ASP A 155 -6.69 9.63 8.55
CA ASP A 155 -6.75 9.48 10.01
C ASP A 155 -6.64 8.03 10.50
N ILE A 156 -6.00 7.14 9.73
CA ILE A 156 -5.69 5.78 10.19
C ILE A 156 -4.70 5.85 11.36
N ASN A 157 -5.24 5.98 12.57
CA ASN A 157 -4.48 6.04 13.80
C ASN A 157 -4.26 4.62 14.34
N LEU A 158 -3.32 3.90 13.75
CA LEU A 158 -2.74 2.74 14.44
C LEU A 158 -1.98 3.24 15.67
N GLY A 159 -2.09 2.55 16.80
CA GLY A 159 -1.25 2.84 17.95
C GLY A 159 0.23 2.86 17.56
N SER A 160 1.01 3.78 18.12
CA SER A 160 2.45 3.95 17.84
C SER A 160 3.21 2.63 17.89
N ASP A 161 2.89 1.79 18.88
CA ASP A 161 3.57 0.53 19.13
C ASP A 161 3.36 -0.45 17.97
N LEU A 162 2.11 -0.61 17.51
CA LEU A 162 1.80 -1.48 16.39
C LEU A 162 2.51 -1.03 15.10
N LYS A 163 2.59 0.28 14.84
CA LYS A 163 3.27 0.83 13.66
C LYS A 163 4.74 0.41 13.63
N PHE A 164 5.44 0.60 14.74
CA PHE A 164 6.88 0.35 14.83
C PHE A 164 7.22 -1.13 15.06
N ASP A 165 6.33 -1.90 15.69
CA ASP A 165 6.48 -3.35 15.80
C ASP A 165 6.38 -4.02 14.43
N VAL A 166 5.39 -3.61 13.62
CA VAL A 166 5.28 -4.10 12.24
C VAL A 166 6.49 -3.66 11.41
N ALA A 167 6.95 -2.42 11.55
CA ALA A 167 8.14 -1.96 10.85
C ALA A 167 9.39 -2.76 11.24
N THR A 168 9.59 -3.02 12.54
CA THR A 168 10.67 -3.85 13.09
C THR A 168 10.59 -5.27 12.56
N LEU A 169 9.39 -5.87 12.56
CA LEU A 169 9.14 -7.19 11.99
C LEU A 169 9.52 -7.22 10.51
N LEU A 170 9.07 -6.22 9.74
CA LEU A 170 9.35 -6.11 8.31
C LEU A 170 10.82 -5.87 7.98
N LYS A 171 11.55 -5.14 8.83
CA LYS A 171 12.97 -4.84 8.68
C LYS A 171 13.84 -6.05 9.00
N HIS A 172 13.56 -6.73 10.09
CA HIS A 172 14.44 -7.77 10.64
C HIS A 172 14.06 -9.19 10.23
N LYS A 173 12.83 -9.42 9.74
CA LYS A 173 12.38 -10.73 9.29
C LYS A 173 12.12 -10.74 7.79
N ASN A 174 12.39 -11.89 7.19
CA ASN A 174 11.99 -12.20 5.82
C ASN A 174 10.49 -12.48 5.73
N VAL A 175 9.67 -11.50 6.12
CA VAL A 175 8.21 -11.57 6.02
C VAL A 175 7.83 -11.79 4.56
N SER A 176 7.11 -12.88 4.30
CA SER A 176 6.65 -13.25 2.97
C SER A 176 5.49 -12.34 2.53
N PRO A 177 5.23 -12.18 1.22
CA PRO A 177 4.08 -11.41 0.75
C PRO A 177 2.74 -11.98 1.26
N HIS A 178 2.66 -13.30 1.46
CA HIS A 178 1.49 -13.95 2.07
C HIS A 178 1.29 -13.56 3.53
N ALA A 179 2.36 -13.42 4.31
CA ALA A 179 2.25 -12.95 5.69
C ALA A 179 1.74 -11.50 5.75
N LEU A 180 2.21 -10.62 4.86
CA LEU A 180 1.68 -9.25 4.74
C LEU A 180 0.19 -9.22 4.36
N TYR A 181 -0.22 -10.06 3.41
CA TYR A 181 -1.63 -10.26 3.08
C TYR A 181 -2.45 -10.67 4.33
N LEU A 182 -1.96 -11.64 5.12
CA LEU A 182 -2.64 -12.09 6.34
C LEU A 182 -2.70 -10.99 7.40
N ILE A 183 -1.61 -10.22 7.57
CA ILE A 183 -1.59 -9.07 8.49
C ILE A 183 -2.70 -8.09 8.10
N TYR A 184 -2.76 -7.67 6.83
CA TYR A 184 -3.80 -6.76 6.37
C TYR A 184 -5.18 -7.37 6.57
N ARG A 185 -5.43 -8.60 6.12
CA ARG A 185 -6.73 -9.26 6.29
C ARG A 185 -7.16 -9.36 7.76
N THR A 186 -6.22 -9.57 8.67
CA THR A 186 -6.50 -9.67 10.12
C THR A 186 -6.87 -8.32 10.73
N LEU A 187 -6.28 -7.21 10.25
CA LEU A 187 -6.62 -5.86 10.73
C LEU A 187 -8.08 -5.47 10.43
N PHE A 188 -8.70 -6.06 9.40
CA PHE A 188 -10.10 -5.85 9.06
C PHE A 188 -10.98 -7.06 9.40
N TYR A 189 -10.43 -8.05 10.10
CA TYR A 189 -11.18 -9.24 10.47
C TYR A 189 -12.13 -8.91 11.63
N ASP A 190 -13.39 -8.69 11.27
CA ASP A 190 -14.46 -8.48 12.23
C ASP A 190 -14.98 -9.83 12.74
N LEU A 191 -14.60 -10.21 13.96
CA LEU A 191 -15.05 -11.44 14.63
C LEU A 191 -16.56 -11.51 14.82
N SER A 192 -17.27 -10.37 14.77
CA SER A 192 -18.72 -10.31 14.93
C SER A 192 -19.49 -10.59 13.64
N LYS A 193 -18.82 -10.53 12.47
CA LYS A 193 -19.43 -10.84 11.18
C LYS A 193 -19.20 -12.30 10.82
N PRO A 194 -20.23 -13.04 10.34
CA PRO A 194 -20.02 -14.40 9.86
C PRO A 194 -18.97 -14.39 8.73
N PRO A 195 -18.14 -15.43 8.61
CA PRO A 195 -17.14 -15.50 7.55
C PRO A 195 -17.85 -15.30 6.20
N ARG A 196 -17.34 -14.38 5.36
CA ARG A 196 -17.87 -14.16 4.01
C ARG A 196 -17.93 -15.54 3.35
N LYS A 197 -19.15 -16.03 3.08
CA LYS A 197 -19.36 -17.36 2.49
C LYS A 197 -18.47 -17.42 1.26
N ALA A 198 -17.52 -18.35 1.22
CA ALA A 198 -16.88 -18.70 -0.03
C ALA A 198 -18.03 -19.05 -0.97
N THR A 199 -18.20 -18.27 -2.05
CA THR A 199 -19.14 -18.64 -3.11
C THR A 199 -18.57 -19.93 -3.68
N VAL A 200 -18.99 -21.06 -3.12
CA VAL A 200 -18.74 -22.37 -3.69
C VAL A 200 -19.47 -22.32 -5.01
N LEU A 201 -18.74 -22.04 -6.09
CA LEU A 201 -19.21 -22.28 -7.44
C LEU A 201 -19.70 -23.72 -7.44
N SER A 202 -21.01 -23.90 -7.43
CA SER A 202 -21.62 -25.19 -7.67
C SER A 202 -21.12 -25.65 -9.02
N LEU A 203 -20.23 -26.64 -9.01
CA LEU A 203 -19.87 -27.42 -10.19
C LEU A 203 -21.16 -28.03 -10.74
N VAL A 204 -21.79 -27.31 -11.67
CA VAL A 204 -22.84 -27.85 -12.53
C VAL A 204 -22.12 -28.83 -13.45
N ARG A 205 -22.39 -30.12 -13.23
CA ARG A 205 -22.11 -31.19 -14.19
C ARG A 205 -23.22 -31.21 -15.23
#